data_AF-A0A352SCY7-F1
#
_entry.id   AF-A0A352SCY7-F1
#
_cell.length_a   1.000
_cell.length_b   1.000
_cell.length_c   1.000
_cell.angle_alpha   90.00
_cell.angle_beta   90.00
_cell.angle_gamma   90.00
#
_symmetry.space_group_name_H-M   'P 1'
#
loop_
_entity.id
_entity.type
_entity.pdbx_description
1 polymer ?
#
loop_
_entity_poly.entity_id
_entity_poly.type
_entity_poly.pdbx_seq_one_letter_code
_entity_poly.pdbx_strand_id
1 'polypeptide(L)'
;MTKSRKIFVGARVRRLREQREWSQMALAGRLSLSLSYVSQIENNQRPVTAAVLLKLAEVFGGDVAQFSEDKDQRQLAELDAALKDRTVWSGAIGPAALQRMSEHAPDLVDAFLSLYARHGRLQDEYAQTVDRFYGDLDPGTTSEAVRRMGAPLPHEEVRDHFNRQNNYLDALDVLAEDLAGSAALVPGARSGPLQRLLRQDFGVTVVEQSDGEAWLRRFDPTRKRMTIRAGLSDAQQAFQLATQYALLRHGDIIDTEIRQAAFADASTQELVRQGLSHYFAGAMLLPYADFLDAARRVRYDIELLQQQFQVSIETVCHRLSTLQRPHARGVPFYFVRLDQAGNISK
;
A
#
# COMPACT_ATOMS: atom_id res chain seq x y z
N MET A 1 48.42 -36.50 2.50
CA MET A 1 47.73 -36.98 1.29
C MET A 1 46.39 -36.28 1.17
N THR A 2 46.30 -35.26 0.34
CA THR A 2 45.09 -34.45 0.14
C THR A 2 44.04 -35.32 -0.56
N LYS A 3 42.93 -35.61 0.11
CA LYS A 3 41.82 -36.40 -0.44
C LYS A 3 41.31 -35.69 -1.71
N SER A 4 41.47 -36.32 -2.87
CA SER A 4 40.94 -35.80 -4.14
C SER A 4 39.42 -35.62 -3.98
N ARG A 5 38.96 -34.35 -4.00
CA ARG A 5 37.54 -33.98 -3.90
C ARG A 5 36.83 -34.50 -5.15
N LYS A 6 35.77 -35.28 -4.95
CA LYS A 6 34.94 -35.84 -6.02
C LYS A 6 34.08 -34.72 -6.59
N ILE A 7 34.22 -34.42 -7.88
CA ILE A 7 33.49 -33.34 -8.56
C ILE A 7 32.32 -33.94 -9.33
N PHE A 8 31.09 -33.49 -9.06
CA PHE A 8 29.88 -33.93 -9.77
C PHE A 8 29.28 -32.75 -10.55
N VAL A 9 29.11 -32.92 -11.87
CA VAL A 9 28.69 -31.83 -12.79
C VAL A 9 27.54 -32.25 -13.73
N GLY A 10 26.84 -33.33 -13.39
CA GLY A 10 25.93 -34.02 -14.31
C GLY A 10 24.78 -33.18 -14.83
N ALA A 11 24.04 -32.51 -13.94
CA ALA A 11 22.93 -31.63 -14.32
C ALA A 11 23.39 -30.48 -15.23
N ARG A 12 24.60 -29.95 -15.02
CA ARG A 12 25.18 -28.87 -15.83
C ARG A 12 25.58 -29.36 -17.23
N VAL A 13 26.23 -30.52 -17.30
CA VAL A 13 26.60 -31.15 -18.58
C VAL A 13 25.35 -31.46 -19.41
N ARG A 14 24.30 -31.99 -18.77
CA ARG A 14 23.00 -32.24 -19.41
C ARG A 14 22.38 -30.96 -19.96
N ARG A 15 22.33 -29.88 -19.17
CA ARG A 15 21.76 -28.58 -19.61
C ARG A 15 22.52 -28.00 -20.79
N LEU A 16 23.85 -27.95 -20.74
CA LEU A 16 24.68 -27.42 -21.83
C LEU A 16 24.53 -28.26 -23.11
N ARG A 17 24.38 -29.58 -22.95
CA ARG A 17 24.10 -30.48 -24.06
C ARG A 17 22.74 -30.18 -24.70
N GLU A 18 21.69 -30.03 -23.89
CA GLU A 18 20.32 -29.75 -24.35
C GLU A 18 20.21 -28.36 -25.00
N GLN A 19 20.88 -27.34 -24.47
CA GLN A 19 20.96 -26.00 -25.09
C GLN A 19 21.61 -25.98 -26.47
N ARG A 20 22.49 -26.95 -26.75
CA ARG A 20 23.11 -27.13 -28.07
C ARG A 20 22.40 -28.16 -28.94
N GLU A 21 21.26 -28.66 -28.48
CA GLU A 21 20.44 -29.68 -29.16
C GLU A 21 21.23 -30.96 -29.47
N TRP A 22 22.19 -31.31 -28.62
CA TRP A 22 23.03 -32.50 -28.81
C TRP A 22 22.41 -33.74 -28.16
N SER A 23 22.49 -34.88 -28.84
CA SER A 23 22.22 -36.17 -28.21
C SER A 23 23.39 -36.59 -27.30
N GLN A 24 23.15 -37.46 -26.31
CA GLN A 24 24.22 -37.98 -25.46
C GLN A 24 25.33 -38.68 -26.27
N MET A 25 24.96 -39.34 -27.38
CA MET A 25 25.91 -39.96 -28.31
C MET A 25 26.78 -38.91 -29.02
N ALA A 26 26.18 -37.79 -29.43
CA ALA A 26 26.90 -36.69 -30.06
C ALA A 26 27.85 -35.97 -29.09
N LEU A 27 27.49 -35.90 -27.80
CA LEU A 27 28.38 -35.40 -26.75
C LEU A 27 29.52 -36.40 -26.46
N ALA A 28 29.22 -37.69 -26.39
CA ALA A 28 30.19 -38.76 -26.17
C ALA A 28 31.28 -38.77 -27.26
N GLY A 29 30.88 -38.62 -28.53
CA GLY A 29 31.82 -38.50 -29.66
C GLY A 29 32.74 -37.29 -29.55
N ARG A 30 32.23 -36.12 -29.12
CA ARG A 30 33.04 -34.89 -28.97
C ARG A 30 34.02 -34.96 -27.80
N LEU A 31 33.67 -35.67 -26.73
CA LEU A 31 34.55 -35.84 -25.57
C LEU A 31 35.52 -37.02 -25.70
N SER A 32 35.37 -37.83 -26.76
CA SER A 32 36.03 -39.13 -26.92
C SER A 32 35.81 -40.05 -25.71
N LEU A 33 34.56 -40.11 -25.24
CA LEU A 33 34.11 -40.95 -24.12
C LEU A 33 33.03 -41.91 -24.60
N SER A 34 32.75 -42.98 -23.85
CA SER A 34 31.65 -43.87 -24.17
C SER A 34 30.30 -43.23 -23.81
N LEU A 35 29.23 -43.61 -24.51
CA LEU A 35 27.86 -43.18 -24.20
C LEU A 35 27.47 -43.48 -22.74
N SER A 36 27.83 -44.67 -22.25
CA SER A 36 27.61 -45.05 -20.86
C SER A 36 28.35 -44.13 -19.88
N TYR A 37 29.54 -43.67 -20.23
CA TYR A 37 30.33 -42.77 -19.39
C TYR A 37 29.69 -41.37 -19.31
N VAL A 38 29.20 -40.85 -20.44
CA VAL A 38 28.47 -39.57 -20.48
C VAL A 38 27.16 -39.66 -19.69
N SER A 39 26.41 -40.76 -19.83
CA SER A 39 25.18 -40.98 -19.06
C SER A 39 25.45 -41.07 -17.54
N GLN A 40 26.53 -41.74 -17.14
CA GLN A 40 26.94 -41.80 -15.73
C GLN A 40 27.36 -40.44 -15.17
N ILE A 41 28.00 -39.61 -15.99
CA ILE A 41 28.32 -38.22 -15.61
C ILE A 41 27.05 -37.40 -15.47
N GLU A 42 26.16 -37.41 -16.47
CA GLU A 42 24.90 -36.62 -16.47
C GLU A 42 23.99 -36.96 -15.30
N ASN A 43 24.00 -38.22 -14.83
CA ASN A 43 23.21 -38.68 -13.69
C ASN A 43 23.96 -38.63 -12.35
N ASN A 44 25.11 -37.96 -12.27
CA ASN A 44 25.97 -37.87 -11.07
C ASN A 44 26.35 -39.24 -10.46
N GLN A 45 26.34 -40.31 -11.24
CA GLN A 45 26.75 -41.66 -10.80
C GLN A 45 28.27 -41.80 -10.76
N ARG A 46 28.98 -40.96 -11.52
CA ARG A 46 30.44 -40.96 -11.57
C ARG A 46 31.00 -39.55 -11.41
N PRO A 47 31.92 -39.32 -10.46
CA PRO A 47 32.60 -38.04 -10.38
C PRO A 47 33.53 -37.85 -11.57
N VAL A 48 33.64 -36.61 -12.04
CA VAL A 48 34.42 -36.22 -13.20
C VAL A 48 35.88 -36.04 -12.80
N THR A 49 36.81 -36.58 -13.60
CA THR A 49 38.25 -36.37 -13.39
C THR A 49 38.67 -35.00 -13.95
N ALA A 50 39.76 -34.43 -13.44
CA ALA A 50 40.29 -33.15 -13.94
C ALA A 50 40.50 -33.15 -15.47
N ALA A 51 40.97 -34.25 -16.05
CA ALA A 51 41.14 -34.40 -17.49
C ALA A 51 39.81 -34.34 -18.27
N VAL A 52 38.74 -34.94 -17.74
CA VAL A 52 37.41 -34.89 -18.38
C VAL A 52 36.78 -33.51 -18.20
N LEU A 53 37.03 -32.83 -17.08
CA LEU A 53 36.52 -31.49 -16.83
C LEU A 53 37.14 -30.44 -17.75
N LEU A 54 38.44 -30.55 -18.05
CA LEU A 54 39.11 -29.73 -19.07
C LEU A 54 38.52 -29.95 -20.47
N LYS A 55 38.26 -31.21 -20.85
CA LYS A 55 37.61 -31.54 -22.12
C LYS A 55 36.19 -30.98 -22.22
N LEU A 56 35.43 -31.01 -21.12
CA LEU A 56 34.10 -30.41 -21.06
C LEU A 56 34.17 -28.88 -21.26
N ALA A 57 35.11 -28.21 -20.60
CA ALA A 57 35.35 -26.77 -20.76
C ALA A 57 35.72 -26.41 -22.22
N GLU A 58 36.61 -27.19 -22.84
CA GLU A 58 37.01 -27.02 -24.23
C GLU A 58 35.84 -27.23 -25.21
N VAL A 59 35.10 -28.34 -25.07
CA VAL A 59 33.96 -28.67 -25.95
C VAL A 59 32.82 -27.67 -25.82
N PHE A 60 32.55 -27.18 -24.61
CA PHE A 60 31.52 -26.18 -24.36
C PHE A 60 32.01 -24.72 -24.50
N GLY A 61 33.30 -24.50 -24.80
CA GLY A 61 33.85 -23.17 -25.10
C GLY A 61 33.79 -22.18 -23.93
N GLY A 62 33.91 -22.67 -22.69
CA GLY A 62 33.86 -21.80 -21.50
C GLY A 62 34.93 -22.16 -20.45
N ASP A 63 35.05 -21.36 -19.41
CA ASP A 63 36.02 -21.55 -18.33
C ASP A 63 35.64 -22.74 -17.41
N VAL A 64 36.63 -23.40 -16.82
CA VAL A 64 36.48 -24.45 -15.79
C VAL A 64 35.61 -23.96 -14.61
N ALA A 65 35.65 -22.66 -14.31
CA ALA A 65 34.81 -22.02 -13.30
C ALA A 65 33.29 -22.21 -13.53
N GLN A 66 32.84 -22.42 -14.78
CA GLN A 66 31.42 -22.69 -15.09
C GLN A 66 30.94 -24.05 -14.54
N PHE A 67 31.88 -24.93 -14.19
CA PHE A 67 31.65 -26.25 -13.60
C PHE A 67 32.03 -26.29 -12.11
N SER A 68 32.26 -25.14 -11.47
CA SER A 68 32.56 -25.05 -10.03
C SER A 68 31.32 -25.30 -9.17
N GLU A 69 31.47 -26.13 -8.14
CA GLU A 69 30.44 -26.43 -7.10
C GLU A 69 30.04 -25.17 -6.30
N ASP A 70 30.84 -24.10 -6.34
CA ASP A 70 30.61 -22.89 -5.55
C ASP A 70 29.33 -22.14 -5.96
N LYS A 71 28.95 -22.19 -7.25
CA LYS A 71 27.70 -21.56 -7.73
C LYS A 71 26.48 -22.32 -7.23
N ASP A 72 26.55 -23.66 -7.27
CA ASP A 72 25.45 -24.52 -6.83
C ASP A 72 25.28 -24.45 -5.29
N GLN A 73 26.38 -24.28 -4.55
CA GLN A 73 26.33 -24.04 -3.10
C GLN A 73 25.71 -22.69 -2.74
N ARG A 74 26.04 -21.61 -3.47
CA ARG A 74 25.41 -20.29 -3.27
C ARG A 74 23.91 -20.33 -3.59
N GLN A 75 23.55 -20.95 -4.71
CA GLN A 75 22.16 -21.08 -5.13
C GLN A 75 21.34 -21.92 -4.13
N LEU A 76 21.93 -22.97 -3.55
CA LEU A 76 21.30 -23.73 -2.47
C LEU A 76 21.14 -22.92 -1.19
N ALA A 77 22.12 -22.09 -0.82
CA ALA A 77 22.04 -21.21 0.34
C ALA A 77 20.96 -20.12 0.17
N GLU A 78 20.87 -19.53 -1.02
CA GLU A 78 19.83 -18.55 -1.37
C GLU A 78 18.43 -19.18 -1.35
N LEU A 79 18.29 -20.39 -1.88
CA LEU A 79 17.02 -21.12 -1.87
C LEU A 79 16.60 -21.52 -0.45
N ASP A 80 17.54 -21.98 0.38
CA ASP A 80 17.29 -22.29 1.79
C ASP A 80 16.89 -21.05 2.59
N ALA A 81 17.55 -19.91 2.37
CA ALA A 81 17.19 -18.65 3.00
C ALA A 81 15.80 -18.17 2.58
N ALA A 82 15.49 -18.20 1.29
CA ALA A 82 14.20 -17.78 0.75
C ALA A 82 13.04 -18.65 1.24
N LEU A 83 13.23 -19.97 1.35
CA LEU A 83 12.19 -20.89 1.84
C LEU A 83 12.05 -20.92 3.37
N LYS A 84 12.98 -20.30 4.10
CA LYS A 84 12.85 -20.03 5.54
C LYS A 84 12.09 -18.74 5.83
N ASP A 85 11.88 -17.89 4.82
CA ASP A 85 11.02 -16.73 4.95
C ASP A 85 9.57 -17.18 5.13
N ARG A 86 9.08 -17.03 6.37
CA ARG A 86 7.73 -17.42 6.78
C ARG A 86 6.64 -16.55 6.15
N THR A 87 6.98 -15.40 5.57
CA THR A 87 6.03 -14.58 4.81
C THR A 87 5.71 -15.19 3.45
N VAL A 88 6.63 -15.99 2.90
CA VAL A 88 6.50 -16.64 1.58
C VAL A 88 6.00 -18.08 1.72
N TRP A 89 6.49 -18.83 2.71
CA TRP A 89 6.13 -20.24 2.91
C TRP A 89 6.15 -20.63 4.39
N SER A 90 5.08 -21.27 4.86
CA SER A 90 4.92 -21.66 6.28
C SER A 90 5.38 -23.09 6.59
N GLY A 91 5.66 -23.90 5.57
CA GLY A 91 6.14 -25.27 5.73
C GLY A 91 7.67 -25.37 5.87
N ALA A 92 8.17 -26.55 6.24
CA ALA A 92 9.61 -26.82 6.28
C ALA A 92 10.00 -27.79 5.15
N ILE A 93 11.04 -27.44 4.40
CA ILE A 93 11.62 -28.31 3.38
C ILE A 93 13.00 -28.75 3.89
N GLY A 94 13.20 -30.07 3.99
CA GLY A 94 14.48 -30.62 4.46
C GLY A 94 15.62 -30.39 3.43
N PRO A 95 16.88 -30.31 3.89
CA PRO A 95 18.03 -29.97 3.03
C PRO A 95 18.22 -30.95 1.86
N ALA A 96 17.93 -32.24 2.07
CA ALA A 96 17.99 -33.24 1.00
C ALA A 96 16.94 -33.01 -0.10
N ALA A 97 15.78 -32.43 0.22
CA ALA A 97 14.76 -32.08 -0.77
C ALA A 97 15.17 -30.83 -1.56
N LEU A 98 15.76 -29.82 -0.90
CA LEU A 98 16.31 -28.63 -1.55
C LEU A 98 17.40 -28.99 -2.56
N GLN A 99 18.30 -29.89 -2.17
CA GLN A 99 19.35 -30.38 -3.06
C GLN A 99 18.76 -31.06 -4.30
N ARG A 100 17.76 -31.95 -4.13
CA ARG A 100 17.09 -32.58 -5.27
C ARG A 100 16.40 -31.58 -6.19
N MET A 101 15.78 -30.53 -5.65
CA MET A 101 15.13 -29.49 -6.45
C MET A 101 16.13 -28.72 -7.30
N SER A 102 17.28 -28.34 -6.72
CA SER A 102 18.37 -27.68 -7.46
C SER A 102 18.95 -28.58 -8.56
N GLU A 103 19.06 -29.88 -8.31
CA GLU A 103 19.60 -30.84 -9.27
C GLU A 103 18.62 -31.17 -10.42
N HIS A 104 17.32 -31.32 -10.12
CA HIS A 104 16.33 -31.83 -11.09
C HIS A 104 15.52 -30.73 -11.78
N ALA A 105 15.35 -29.56 -11.16
CA ALA A 105 14.53 -28.46 -11.68
C ALA A 105 15.22 -27.09 -11.51
N PRO A 106 16.44 -26.91 -12.01
CA PRO A 106 17.22 -25.70 -11.76
C PRO A 106 16.60 -24.42 -12.36
N ASP A 107 15.93 -24.52 -13.52
CA ASP A 107 15.30 -23.34 -14.14
C ASP A 107 14.12 -22.84 -13.30
N LEU A 108 13.42 -23.74 -12.60
CA LEU A 108 12.36 -23.39 -11.65
C LEU A 108 12.95 -22.74 -10.39
N VAL A 109 14.10 -23.23 -9.91
CA VAL A 109 14.83 -22.60 -8.79
C VAL A 109 15.26 -21.19 -9.16
N ASP A 110 15.85 -20.99 -10.35
CA ASP A 110 16.25 -19.68 -10.84
C ASP A 110 15.06 -18.71 -10.96
N ALA A 111 13.92 -19.19 -11.48
CA ALA A 111 12.68 -18.41 -11.57
C ALA A 111 12.13 -18.03 -10.19
N PHE A 112 12.15 -18.97 -9.24
CA PHE A 112 11.71 -18.72 -7.86
C PHE A 112 12.60 -17.70 -7.16
N LEU A 113 13.93 -17.86 -7.23
CA LEU A 113 14.86 -16.91 -6.64
C LEU A 113 14.74 -15.51 -7.27
N SER A 114 14.51 -15.43 -8.57
CA SER A 114 14.25 -14.17 -9.26
C SER A 114 12.96 -13.50 -8.77
N LEU A 115 11.90 -14.28 -8.55
CA LEU A 115 10.64 -13.80 -7.98
C LEU A 115 10.84 -13.33 -6.54
N TYR A 116 11.53 -14.10 -5.71
CA TYR A 116 11.82 -13.76 -4.31
C TYR A 116 12.66 -12.48 -4.21
N ALA A 117 13.70 -12.33 -5.03
CA ALA A 117 14.49 -11.10 -5.09
C ALA A 117 13.67 -9.89 -5.53
N ARG A 118 12.72 -10.07 -6.46
CA ARG A 118 11.78 -9.01 -6.85
C ARG A 118 10.79 -8.68 -5.71
N HIS A 119 10.31 -9.69 -5.00
CA HIS A 119 9.44 -9.53 -3.84
C HIS A 119 10.14 -8.72 -2.74
N GLY A 120 11.38 -9.06 -2.38
CA GLY A 120 12.17 -8.31 -1.41
C GLY A 120 12.39 -6.85 -1.82
N ARG A 121 12.74 -6.59 -3.09
CA ARG A 121 12.87 -5.21 -3.60
C ARG A 121 11.56 -4.42 -3.50
N LEU A 122 10.44 -5.04 -3.82
CA LEU A 122 9.13 -4.40 -3.70
C LEU A 122 8.77 -4.14 -2.23
N GLN A 123 9.10 -5.05 -1.32
CA GLN A 123 8.93 -4.82 0.12
C GLN A 123 9.82 -3.67 0.64
N ASP A 124 11.06 -3.57 0.16
CA ASP A 124 11.98 -2.48 0.53
C ASP A 124 11.48 -1.13 0.01
N GLU A 125 11.03 -1.07 -1.25
CA GLU A 125 10.44 0.12 -1.86
C GLU A 125 9.13 0.52 -1.17
N TYR A 126 8.31 -0.47 -0.79
CA TYR A 126 7.11 -0.29 0.01
C TYR A 126 7.44 0.28 1.40
N ALA A 127 8.44 -0.27 2.09
CA ALA A 127 8.87 0.21 3.39
C ALA A 127 9.42 1.64 3.33
N GLN A 128 10.17 1.99 2.27
CA GLN A 128 10.65 3.36 2.05
C GLN A 128 9.50 4.33 1.75
N THR A 129 8.48 3.88 1.03
CA THR A 129 7.28 4.68 0.76
C THR A 129 6.51 4.95 2.05
N VAL A 130 6.30 3.92 2.88
CA VAL A 130 5.69 4.05 4.21
C VAL A 130 6.47 5.05 5.07
N ASP A 131 7.80 4.89 5.17
CA ASP A 131 8.66 5.79 5.97
C ASP A 131 8.59 7.24 5.48
N ARG A 132 8.58 7.46 4.16
CA ARG A 132 8.49 8.80 3.57
C ARG A 132 7.16 9.52 3.85
N PHE A 133 6.05 8.78 3.86
CA PHE A 133 4.72 9.37 4.06
C PHE A 133 4.25 9.35 5.52
N TYR A 134 4.82 8.48 6.35
CA TYR A 134 4.33 8.21 7.71
C TYR A 134 5.44 8.15 8.79
N GLY A 135 6.70 8.43 8.47
CA GLY A 135 7.83 8.36 9.42
C GLY A 135 7.75 9.32 10.62
N ASP A 136 6.87 10.32 10.56
CA ASP A 136 6.57 11.24 11.68
C ASP A 136 5.50 10.69 12.65
N LEU A 137 4.87 9.55 12.35
CA LEU A 137 3.97 8.83 13.26
C LEU A 137 4.78 7.76 14.02
N ASP A 138 4.65 7.78 15.35
CA ASP A 138 5.39 6.99 16.36
C ASP A 138 6.19 5.76 15.82
N PRO A 139 7.54 5.79 15.85
CA PRO A 139 8.42 4.81 15.16
C PRO A 139 8.28 3.35 15.59
N GLY A 140 7.62 3.06 16.72
CA GLY A 140 7.75 1.77 17.42
C GLY A 140 6.78 0.67 17.02
N THR A 141 5.60 0.99 16.48
CA THR A 141 4.50 0.01 16.33
C THR A 141 4.01 -0.13 14.89
N THR A 142 3.95 0.97 14.13
CA THR A 142 3.49 1.00 12.74
C THR A 142 4.49 0.32 11.79
N SER A 143 5.79 0.48 12.05
CA SER A 143 6.86 0.00 11.16
C SER A 143 6.95 -1.53 11.12
N GLU A 144 6.81 -2.23 12.24
CA GLU A 144 6.96 -3.70 12.25
C GLU A 144 5.73 -4.47 11.78
N ALA A 145 4.51 -3.95 11.99
CA ALA A 145 3.28 -4.60 11.56
C ALA A 145 3.05 -4.44 10.05
N VAL A 146 3.31 -3.23 9.51
CA VAL A 146 3.23 -2.93 8.07
C VAL A 146 4.36 -3.61 7.28
N ARG A 147 5.54 -3.82 7.90
CA ARG A 147 6.66 -4.57 7.27
C ARG A 147 6.44 -6.08 7.19
N ARG A 148 5.62 -6.68 8.06
CA ARG A 148 5.56 -8.15 8.23
C ARG A 148 4.45 -8.85 7.43
N MET A 149 3.50 -8.12 6.88
CA MET A 149 2.43 -8.69 6.05
C MET A 149 2.16 -7.74 4.90
N GLY A 150 1.84 -8.26 3.71
CA GLY A 150 1.30 -7.49 2.57
C GLY A 150 -0.10 -6.92 2.86
N ALA A 151 -0.29 -6.36 4.04
CA ALA A 151 -1.46 -5.62 4.45
C ALA A 151 -1.49 -4.29 3.67
N PRO A 152 -2.69 -3.84 3.26
CA PRO A 152 -2.86 -2.56 2.57
C PRO A 152 -2.33 -1.41 3.42
N LEU A 153 -1.86 -0.34 2.79
CA LEU A 153 -1.42 0.85 3.50
C LEU A 153 -2.57 1.45 4.31
N PRO A 154 -2.32 2.14 5.43
CA PRO A 154 -3.38 2.79 6.23
C PRO A 154 -4.36 3.62 5.39
N HIS A 155 -3.87 4.40 4.41
CA HIS A 155 -4.74 5.19 3.53
C HIS A 155 -5.52 4.35 2.50
N GLU A 156 -4.99 3.21 2.07
CA GLU A 156 -5.68 2.28 1.18
C GLU A 156 -6.81 1.59 1.94
N GLU A 157 -6.55 1.16 3.17
CA GLU A 157 -7.57 0.52 4.02
C GLU A 157 -8.71 1.49 4.36
N VAL A 158 -8.38 2.75 4.66
CA VAL A 158 -9.37 3.84 4.81
C VAL A 158 -10.16 4.01 3.51
N ARG A 159 -9.49 4.18 2.36
CA ARG A 159 -10.16 4.37 1.06
C ARG A 159 -11.11 3.21 0.75
N ASP A 160 -10.67 1.98 0.96
CA ASP A 160 -11.45 0.78 0.70
C ASP A 160 -12.63 0.63 1.67
N HIS A 161 -12.52 1.14 2.91
CA HIS A 161 -13.63 1.24 3.84
C HIS A 161 -14.72 2.20 3.31
N PHE A 162 -14.37 3.42 2.91
CA PHE A 162 -15.33 4.37 2.34
C PHE A 162 -15.96 3.84 1.04
N ASN A 163 -15.16 3.21 0.17
CA ASN A 163 -15.64 2.63 -1.08
C ASN A 163 -16.67 1.51 -0.85
N ARG A 164 -16.48 0.65 0.17
CA ARG A 164 -17.46 -0.40 0.53
C ARG A 164 -18.82 0.15 0.93
N GLN A 165 -18.86 1.38 1.43
CA GLN A 165 -20.08 2.11 1.78
C GLN A 165 -20.59 3.01 0.65
N ASN A 166 -20.11 2.82 -0.59
CA ASN A 166 -20.41 3.67 -1.75
C ASN A 166 -20.10 5.16 -1.50
N ASN A 167 -19.09 5.46 -0.69
CA ASN A 167 -18.70 6.81 -0.28
C ASN A 167 -19.84 7.63 0.36
N TYR A 168 -20.83 6.99 0.99
CA TYR A 168 -21.93 7.66 1.67
C TYR A 168 -22.13 7.13 3.09
N LEU A 169 -22.13 8.03 4.06
CA LEU A 169 -22.25 7.73 5.49
C LEU A 169 -23.54 8.32 6.05
N ASP A 170 -24.63 7.54 6.00
CA ASP A 170 -25.98 8.03 6.30
C ASP A 170 -26.10 8.73 7.66
N ALA A 171 -25.60 8.09 8.72
CA ALA A 171 -25.69 8.62 10.08
C ALA A 171 -25.02 10.00 10.23
N LEU A 172 -23.82 10.17 9.66
CA LEU A 172 -23.11 11.45 9.73
C LEU A 172 -23.70 12.50 8.79
N ASP A 173 -24.19 12.08 7.62
CA ASP A 173 -24.74 12.98 6.61
C ASP A 173 -26.04 13.64 7.09
N VAL A 174 -26.95 12.85 7.65
CA VAL A 174 -28.23 13.34 8.19
C VAL A 174 -27.98 14.28 9.38
N LEU A 175 -27.09 13.92 10.31
CA LEU A 175 -26.74 14.77 11.45
C LEU A 175 -26.13 16.10 11.01
N ALA A 176 -25.27 16.07 10.00
CA ALA A 176 -24.64 17.27 9.46
C ALA A 176 -25.66 18.18 8.76
N GLU A 177 -26.60 17.60 8.00
CA GLU A 177 -27.68 18.33 7.33
C GLU A 177 -28.64 18.99 8.33
N ASP A 178 -29.10 18.25 9.35
CA ASP A 178 -29.98 18.77 10.40
C ASP A 178 -29.32 19.91 11.19
N LEU A 179 -28.03 19.76 11.50
CA LEU A 179 -27.28 20.79 12.21
C LEU A 179 -27.04 22.02 11.33
N ALA A 180 -26.75 21.85 10.05
CA ALA A 180 -26.59 22.96 9.12
C ALA A 180 -27.89 23.77 8.97
N GLY A 181 -29.04 23.09 8.90
CA GLY A 181 -30.36 23.72 8.86
C GLY A 181 -30.70 24.46 10.16
N SER A 182 -30.54 23.81 11.32
CA SER A 182 -30.84 24.43 12.63
C SER A 182 -29.92 25.61 12.97
N ALA A 183 -28.66 25.56 12.54
CA ALA A 183 -27.70 26.65 12.68
C ALA A 183 -27.87 27.76 11.63
N ALA A 184 -28.78 27.57 10.66
CA ALA A 184 -29.01 28.46 9.52
C ALA A 184 -27.70 28.86 8.82
N LEU A 185 -26.87 27.86 8.47
CA LEU A 185 -25.60 28.13 7.81
C LEU A 185 -25.81 28.71 6.42
N VAL A 186 -25.15 29.84 6.13
CA VAL A 186 -25.21 30.52 4.83
C VAL A 186 -23.82 30.51 4.19
N PRO A 187 -23.69 30.15 2.89
CA PRO A 187 -22.45 30.29 2.15
C PRO A 187 -21.81 31.67 2.29
N GLY A 188 -20.53 31.71 2.70
CA GLY A 188 -19.78 32.96 2.91
C GLY A 188 -19.90 33.57 4.31
N ALA A 189 -20.77 33.03 5.17
CA ALA A 189 -20.96 33.50 6.54
C ALA A 189 -21.19 32.33 7.53
N ARG A 190 -20.53 31.19 7.32
CA ARG A 190 -20.70 29.96 8.13
C ARG A 190 -19.88 29.97 9.41
N SER A 191 -18.73 30.64 9.41
CA SER A 191 -17.78 30.60 10.52
C SER A 191 -18.39 31.13 11.83
N GLY A 192 -19.08 32.27 11.78
CA GLY A 192 -19.72 32.90 12.94
C GLY A 192 -20.73 31.99 13.66
N PRO A 193 -21.75 31.44 12.97
CA PRO A 193 -22.65 30.44 13.54
C PRO A 193 -21.94 29.24 14.17
N LEU A 194 -20.94 28.67 13.48
CA LEU A 194 -20.18 27.52 13.99
C LEU A 194 -19.36 27.84 15.24
N GLN A 195 -18.75 29.03 15.31
CA GLN A 195 -18.07 29.49 16.52
C GLN A 195 -19.06 29.63 17.70
N ARG A 196 -20.27 30.13 17.45
CA ARG A 196 -21.33 30.21 18.47
C ARG A 196 -21.74 28.83 18.96
N LEU A 197 -21.95 27.87 18.05
CA LEU A 197 -22.28 26.48 18.41
C LEU A 197 -21.20 25.85 19.30
N LEU A 198 -19.92 25.94 18.89
CA LEU A 198 -18.80 25.41 19.68
C LEU A 198 -18.72 26.05 21.08
N ARG A 199 -19.02 27.35 21.18
CA ARG A 199 -19.06 28.06 22.46
C ARG A 199 -20.24 27.64 23.33
N GLN A 200 -21.43 27.50 22.75
CA GLN A 200 -22.66 27.17 23.46
C GLN A 200 -22.66 25.71 23.95
N ASP A 201 -22.29 24.78 23.08
CA ASP A 201 -22.40 23.34 23.38
C ASP A 201 -21.22 22.84 24.22
N PHE A 202 -20.03 23.40 24.02
CA PHE A 202 -18.78 22.87 24.61
C PHE A 202 -17.99 23.87 25.45
N GLY A 203 -18.33 25.16 25.40
CA GLY A 203 -17.55 26.24 26.01
C GLY A 203 -16.23 26.51 25.27
N VAL A 204 -16.13 26.12 23.99
CA VAL A 204 -14.89 26.26 23.22
C VAL A 204 -14.79 27.68 22.65
N THR A 205 -13.65 28.33 22.88
CA THR A 205 -13.33 29.64 22.31
C THR A 205 -12.41 29.48 21.11
N VAL A 206 -12.76 30.13 20.00
CA VAL A 206 -11.99 30.10 18.76
C VAL A 206 -11.13 31.35 18.66
N VAL A 207 -9.85 31.18 18.33
CA VAL A 207 -8.86 32.26 18.21
C VAL A 207 -8.11 32.11 16.89
N GLU A 208 -7.93 33.20 16.16
CA GLU A 208 -7.08 33.22 14.98
C GLU A 208 -5.64 33.55 15.38
N GLN A 209 -4.66 32.83 14.80
CA GLN A 209 -3.24 33.06 15.05
C GLN A 209 -2.47 33.12 13.72
N SER A 210 -1.60 34.13 13.62
CA SER A 210 -0.83 34.41 12.39
C SER A 210 0.54 33.73 12.33
N ASP A 211 1.03 33.15 13.44
CA ASP A 211 2.40 32.60 13.50
C ASP A 211 2.55 31.29 12.73
N GLY A 212 3.68 31.20 12.02
CA GLY A 212 4.00 30.29 10.91
C GLY A 212 4.15 28.81 11.22
N GLU A 213 3.29 28.22 12.04
CA GLU A 213 3.16 26.77 12.10
C GLU A 213 2.31 26.25 10.92
N ALA A 214 2.66 25.08 10.39
CA ALA A 214 2.08 24.52 9.16
C ALA A 214 0.63 23.97 9.33
N TRP A 215 0.04 24.02 10.53
CA TRP A 215 -1.29 23.47 10.79
C TRP A 215 -2.42 24.46 10.50
N LEU A 216 -3.59 23.92 10.16
CA LEU A 216 -4.81 24.70 9.92
C LEU A 216 -5.64 24.91 11.19
N ARG A 217 -5.57 23.96 12.12
CA ARG A 217 -6.33 23.92 13.37
C ARG A 217 -5.51 23.24 14.46
N ARG A 218 -5.59 23.77 15.68
CA ARG A 218 -5.11 23.13 16.91
C ARG A 218 -6.16 23.27 18.01
N PHE A 219 -6.46 22.18 18.72
CA PHE A 219 -7.42 22.19 19.81
C PHE A 219 -6.74 21.83 21.13
N ASP A 220 -6.92 22.68 22.15
CA ASP A 220 -6.51 22.46 23.53
C ASP A 220 -7.75 22.06 24.36
N PRO A 221 -7.91 20.78 24.73
CA PRO A 221 -9.07 20.32 25.48
C PRO A 221 -9.09 20.86 26.92
N THR A 222 -7.93 21.09 27.54
CA THR A 222 -7.81 21.59 28.92
C THR A 222 -8.27 23.04 29.01
N ARG A 223 -7.84 23.89 28.07
CA ARG A 223 -8.23 25.30 28.01
C ARG A 223 -9.51 25.55 27.24
N LYS A 224 -10.11 24.51 26.64
CA LYS A 224 -11.25 24.60 25.72
C LYS A 224 -11.03 25.70 24.68
N ARG A 225 -9.84 25.69 24.06
CA ARG A 225 -9.43 26.71 23.10
C ARG A 225 -9.09 26.04 21.78
N MET A 226 -9.71 26.52 20.71
CA MET A 226 -9.38 26.13 19.36
C MET A 226 -8.66 27.28 18.67
N THR A 227 -7.44 27.05 18.23
CA THR A 227 -6.69 27.99 17.41
C THR A 227 -6.83 27.60 15.95
N ILE A 228 -7.13 28.57 15.09
CA ILE A 228 -7.14 28.41 13.63
C ILE A 228 -6.11 29.36 13.01
N ARG A 229 -5.54 28.96 11.88
CA ARG A 229 -4.60 29.81 11.15
C ARG A 229 -5.30 31.08 10.65
N ALA A 230 -4.66 32.23 10.80
CA ALA A 230 -5.17 33.48 10.25
C ALA A 230 -5.20 33.45 8.72
N GLY A 231 -6.14 34.19 8.11
CA GLY A 231 -6.26 34.32 6.66
C GLY A 231 -6.96 33.16 5.95
N LEU A 232 -7.55 32.21 6.69
CA LEU A 232 -8.45 31.21 6.11
C LEU A 232 -9.75 31.86 5.63
N SER A 233 -10.25 31.43 4.47
CA SER A 233 -11.57 31.85 3.99
C SER A 233 -12.70 31.36 4.91
N ASP A 234 -13.90 31.94 4.81
CA ASP A 234 -15.07 31.50 5.58
C ASP A 234 -15.29 29.98 5.47
N ALA A 235 -15.25 29.43 4.26
CA ALA A 235 -15.40 27.99 4.03
C ALA A 235 -14.28 27.16 4.68
N GLN A 236 -13.03 27.63 4.61
CA GLN A 236 -11.91 26.94 5.27
C GLN A 236 -12.05 26.96 6.79
N GLN A 237 -12.39 28.11 7.37
CA GLN A 237 -12.67 28.23 8.81
C GLN A 237 -13.84 27.31 9.20
N ALA A 238 -14.96 27.40 8.48
CA ALA A 238 -16.14 26.59 8.72
C ALA A 238 -15.83 25.09 8.66
N PHE A 239 -15.03 24.65 7.69
CA PHE A 239 -14.61 23.25 7.61
C PHE A 239 -13.82 22.81 8.84
N GLN A 240 -12.87 23.63 9.31
CA GLN A 240 -12.09 23.33 10.52
C GLN A 240 -13.00 23.27 11.76
N LEU A 241 -13.93 24.23 11.90
CA LEU A 241 -14.87 24.33 13.02
C LEU A 241 -15.84 23.14 13.04
N ALA A 242 -16.43 22.81 11.89
CA ALA A 242 -17.34 21.67 11.75
C ALA A 242 -16.62 20.33 12.02
N THR A 243 -15.37 20.19 11.57
CA THR A 243 -14.55 19.00 11.88
C THR A 243 -14.37 18.87 13.40
N GLN A 244 -14.03 19.96 14.10
CA GLN A 244 -13.86 19.93 15.54
C GLN A 244 -15.19 19.66 16.28
N TYR A 245 -16.29 20.23 15.77
CA TYR A 245 -17.62 19.96 16.30
C TYR A 245 -17.97 18.47 16.20
N ALA A 246 -17.70 17.84 15.06
CA ALA A 246 -17.92 16.40 14.86
C ALA A 246 -17.14 15.57 15.89
N LEU A 247 -15.86 15.88 16.11
CA LEU A 247 -15.01 15.17 17.07
C LEU A 247 -15.51 15.32 18.52
N LEU A 248 -16.10 16.46 18.88
CA LEU A 248 -16.61 16.72 20.23
C LEU A 248 -18.02 16.17 20.45
N ARG A 249 -18.91 16.32 19.47
CA ARG A 249 -20.34 15.96 19.59
C ARG A 249 -20.62 14.51 19.23
N HIS A 250 -19.95 14.02 18.20
CA HIS A 250 -20.25 12.75 17.55
C HIS A 250 -19.10 11.74 17.67
N GLY A 251 -18.19 11.96 18.62
CA GLY A 251 -17.08 11.06 18.92
C GLY A 251 -17.54 9.61 19.12
N ASP A 252 -18.63 9.39 19.85
CA ASP A 252 -19.16 8.04 20.09
C ASP A 252 -19.65 7.33 18.82
N ILE A 253 -20.26 8.08 17.89
CA ILE A 253 -20.72 7.56 16.58
C ILE A 253 -19.50 7.20 15.74
N ILE A 254 -18.53 8.12 15.66
CA ILE A 254 -17.28 7.93 14.93
C ILE A 254 -16.51 6.72 15.47
N ASP A 255 -16.37 6.60 16.78
CA ASP A 255 -15.71 5.47 17.42
C ASP A 255 -16.48 4.16 17.22
N THR A 256 -17.81 4.21 17.09
CA THR A 256 -18.62 3.03 16.77
C THR A 256 -18.37 2.56 15.35
N GLU A 257 -18.34 3.46 14.36
CA GLU A 257 -18.00 3.13 12.98
C GLU A 257 -16.58 2.53 12.88
N ILE A 258 -15.60 3.12 13.57
CA ILE A 258 -14.22 2.63 13.62
C ILE A 258 -14.15 1.22 14.23
N ARG A 259 -14.88 0.97 15.33
CA ARG A 259 -14.94 -0.36 15.96
C ARG A 259 -15.58 -1.41 15.05
N GLN A 260 -16.62 -1.06 14.31
CA GLN A 260 -17.29 -1.99 13.39
C GLN A 260 -16.43 -2.37 12.19
N ALA A 261 -15.56 -1.45 11.75
CA ALA A 261 -14.65 -1.68 10.64
C ALA A 261 -13.45 -2.59 10.99
N ALA A 262 -13.17 -2.79 12.29
CA ALA A 262 -12.17 -3.72 12.82
C ALA A 262 -10.72 -3.48 12.30
N PHE A 263 -10.32 -2.22 12.16
CA PHE A 263 -8.95 -1.84 11.77
C PHE A 263 -7.91 -2.34 12.79
N ALA A 264 -6.81 -2.92 12.30
CA ALA A 264 -5.83 -3.61 13.14
C ALA A 264 -4.90 -2.66 13.91
N ASP A 265 -4.55 -1.50 13.34
CA ASP A 265 -3.58 -0.58 13.92
C ASP A 265 -4.21 0.77 14.33
N ALA A 266 -3.62 1.40 15.35
CA ALA A 266 -4.11 2.65 15.90
C ALA A 266 -3.95 3.84 14.94
N SER A 267 -2.94 3.81 14.06
CA SER A 267 -2.69 4.92 13.11
C SER A 267 -3.78 5.00 12.04
N THR A 268 -4.23 3.85 11.53
CA THR A 268 -5.37 3.72 10.62
C THR A 268 -6.66 4.17 11.31
N GLN A 269 -6.87 3.81 12.58
CA GLN A 269 -8.03 4.28 13.33
C GLN A 269 -8.07 5.81 13.45
N GLU A 270 -6.94 6.49 13.68
CA GLU A 270 -6.88 7.96 13.68
C GLU A 270 -7.15 8.56 12.29
N LEU A 271 -6.62 7.96 11.22
CA LEU A 271 -6.89 8.40 9.85
C LEU A 271 -8.37 8.26 9.49
N VAL A 272 -9.02 7.17 9.89
CA VAL A 272 -10.46 6.97 9.69
C VAL A 272 -11.25 7.99 10.52
N ARG A 273 -10.89 8.22 11.78
CA ARG A 273 -11.50 9.27 12.62
C ARG A 273 -11.42 10.64 11.95
N GLN A 274 -10.27 10.96 11.37
CA GLN A 274 -10.09 12.19 10.61
C GLN A 274 -10.96 12.19 9.34
N GLY A 275 -11.00 11.09 8.59
CA GLY A 275 -11.85 10.94 7.40
C GLY A 275 -13.35 11.13 7.71
N LEU A 276 -13.85 10.49 8.77
CA LEU A 276 -15.24 10.58 9.22
C LEU A 276 -15.61 12.01 9.67
N SER A 277 -14.74 12.66 10.43
CA SER A 277 -14.95 14.06 10.84
C SER A 277 -14.87 15.04 9.68
N HIS A 278 -14.01 14.80 8.68
CA HIS A 278 -13.98 15.55 7.42
C HIS A 278 -15.22 15.32 6.56
N TYR A 279 -15.75 14.09 6.51
CA TYR A 279 -17.01 13.78 5.83
C TYR A 279 -18.15 14.60 6.42
N PHE A 280 -18.29 14.58 7.76
CA PHE A 280 -19.29 15.37 8.47
C PHE A 280 -19.16 16.87 8.14
N ALA A 281 -17.93 17.41 8.19
CA ALA A 281 -17.69 18.82 7.86
C ALA A 281 -18.11 19.15 6.41
N GLY A 282 -17.80 18.28 5.45
CA GLY A 282 -18.25 18.42 4.06
C GLY A 282 -19.77 18.40 3.92
N ALA A 283 -20.45 17.47 4.58
CA ALA A 283 -21.91 17.37 4.58
C ALA A 283 -22.59 18.56 5.26
N MET A 284 -21.96 19.16 6.27
CA MET A 284 -22.47 20.34 6.96
C MET A 284 -22.33 21.62 6.12
N LEU A 285 -21.21 21.74 5.39
CA LEU A 285 -20.98 22.88 4.48
C LEU A 285 -21.86 22.81 3.22
N LEU A 286 -22.19 21.58 2.80
CA LEU A 286 -22.96 21.25 1.60
C LEU A 286 -24.10 20.27 1.98
N PRO A 287 -25.18 20.76 2.63
CA PRO A 287 -26.32 19.94 3.03
C PRO A 287 -26.88 19.13 1.86
N TYR A 288 -27.21 17.85 2.11
CA TYR A 288 -27.43 16.87 1.05
C TYR A 288 -28.51 17.26 0.04
N ALA A 289 -29.71 17.58 0.53
CA ALA A 289 -30.85 17.91 -0.30
C ALA A 289 -30.60 19.19 -1.10
N ASP A 290 -30.19 20.27 -0.42
CA ASP A 290 -29.90 21.56 -1.04
C ASP A 290 -28.80 21.46 -2.10
N PHE A 291 -27.74 20.70 -1.81
CA PHE A 291 -26.63 20.51 -2.73
C PHE A 291 -27.00 19.63 -3.92
N LEU A 292 -27.74 18.53 -3.70
CA LEU A 292 -28.21 17.67 -4.79
C LEU A 292 -29.17 18.40 -5.73
N ASP A 293 -30.10 19.19 -5.19
CA ASP A 293 -31.05 19.97 -5.98
C ASP A 293 -30.34 21.08 -6.78
N ALA A 294 -29.38 21.77 -6.16
CA ALA A 294 -28.52 22.72 -6.85
C ALA A 294 -27.73 22.04 -7.98
N ALA A 295 -27.11 20.90 -7.72
CA ALA A 295 -26.34 20.14 -8.69
C ALA A 295 -27.20 19.72 -9.88
N ARG A 296 -28.43 19.23 -9.64
CA ARG A 296 -29.37 18.88 -10.72
C ARG A 296 -29.79 20.10 -11.53
N ARG A 297 -30.09 21.22 -10.87
CA ARG A 297 -30.53 22.46 -11.52
C ARG A 297 -29.47 23.03 -12.47
N VAL A 298 -28.22 23.04 -12.04
CA VAL A 298 -27.08 23.53 -12.84
C VAL A 298 -26.42 22.44 -13.69
N ARG A 299 -27.03 21.25 -13.77
CA ARG A 299 -26.54 20.09 -14.54
C ARG A 299 -25.09 19.70 -14.20
N TYR A 300 -24.77 19.71 -12.90
CA TYR A 300 -23.46 19.32 -12.36
C TYR A 300 -22.31 20.24 -12.79
N ASP A 301 -22.59 21.49 -13.17
CA ASP A 301 -21.58 22.52 -13.39
C ASP A 301 -20.84 22.85 -12.09
N ILE A 302 -19.57 22.45 -12.03
CA ILE A 302 -18.73 22.53 -10.84
C ILE A 302 -18.44 24.00 -10.46
N GLU A 303 -18.24 24.88 -11.43
CA GLU A 303 -17.92 26.29 -11.18
C GLU A 303 -19.14 27.05 -10.66
N LEU A 304 -20.33 26.77 -11.20
CA LEU A 304 -21.58 27.34 -10.67
C LEU A 304 -21.86 26.85 -9.24
N LEU A 305 -21.62 25.57 -8.94
CA LEU A 305 -21.71 25.03 -7.59
C LEU A 305 -20.69 25.68 -6.65
N GLN A 306 -19.45 25.86 -7.12
CA GLN A 306 -18.40 26.54 -6.38
C GLN A 306 -18.82 27.96 -5.98
N GLN A 307 -19.37 28.73 -6.93
CA GLN A 307 -19.85 30.09 -6.70
C GLN A 307 -21.05 30.11 -5.74
N GLN A 308 -22.03 29.23 -5.96
CA GLN A 308 -23.25 29.18 -5.15
C GLN A 308 -22.95 28.83 -3.69
N PHE A 309 -22.10 27.83 -3.45
CA PHE A 309 -21.76 27.37 -2.10
C PHE A 309 -20.50 28.01 -1.51
N GLN A 310 -19.79 28.84 -2.28
CA GLN A 310 -18.57 29.53 -1.86
C GLN A 310 -17.53 28.60 -1.21
N VAL A 311 -17.28 27.45 -1.83
CA VAL A 311 -16.27 26.46 -1.40
C VAL A 311 -15.21 26.27 -2.49
N SER A 312 -14.22 25.41 -2.28
CA SER A 312 -13.24 25.09 -3.33
C SER A 312 -13.80 24.07 -4.33
N ILE A 313 -13.20 24.00 -5.52
CA ILE A 313 -13.49 22.95 -6.51
C ILE A 313 -13.31 21.56 -5.89
N GLU A 314 -12.24 21.34 -5.11
CA GLU A 314 -12.00 20.06 -4.43
C GLU A 314 -13.17 19.68 -3.51
N THR A 315 -13.69 20.63 -2.73
CA THR A 315 -14.83 20.40 -1.84
C THR A 315 -16.11 20.06 -2.62
N VAL A 316 -16.38 20.74 -3.74
CA VAL A 316 -17.53 20.42 -4.62
C VAL A 316 -17.39 19.01 -5.17
N CYS A 317 -16.26 18.68 -5.78
CA CYS A 317 -16.02 17.37 -6.39
C CYS A 317 -16.11 16.24 -5.36
N HIS A 318 -15.52 16.44 -4.17
CA HIS A 318 -15.62 15.48 -3.08
C HIS A 318 -17.07 15.27 -2.65
N ARG A 319 -17.89 16.33 -2.52
CA ARG A 319 -19.30 16.17 -2.15
C ARG A 319 -20.10 15.44 -3.23
N LEU A 320 -19.86 15.75 -4.51
CA LEU A 320 -20.50 15.08 -5.63
C LEU A 320 -20.26 13.56 -5.62
N SER A 321 -19.06 13.11 -5.24
CA SER A 321 -18.78 11.67 -5.11
C SER A 321 -19.48 10.98 -3.92
N THR A 322 -20.14 11.73 -3.03
CA THR A 322 -20.83 11.17 -1.84
C THR A 322 -22.36 11.13 -1.97
N LEU A 323 -22.95 11.56 -3.09
CA LEU A 323 -24.41 11.69 -3.24
C LEU A 323 -25.12 10.35 -3.47
N GLN A 324 -24.99 9.40 -2.53
CA GLN A 324 -25.53 8.04 -2.63
C GLN A 324 -26.62 7.69 -1.60
N ARG A 325 -27.25 8.68 -0.96
CA ARG A 325 -28.40 8.48 -0.06
C ARG A 325 -29.49 7.66 -0.76
N PRO A 326 -30.00 6.58 -0.12
CA PRO A 326 -31.11 5.81 -0.66
C PRO A 326 -32.29 6.71 -1.03
N HIS A 327 -32.92 6.44 -2.18
CA HIS A 327 -34.05 7.22 -2.73
C HIS A 327 -33.75 8.68 -3.13
N ALA A 328 -32.53 9.17 -2.95
CA ALA A 328 -32.11 10.52 -3.35
C ALA A 328 -30.70 10.51 -3.96
N ARG A 329 -30.41 9.56 -4.87
CA ARG A 329 -29.07 9.43 -5.47
C ARG A 329 -28.79 10.52 -6.51
N GLY A 330 -27.55 11.02 -6.50
CA GLY A 330 -26.95 11.79 -7.58
C GLY A 330 -26.31 10.90 -8.64
N VAL A 331 -25.61 11.51 -9.60
CA VAL A 331 -24.74 10.80 -10.55
C VAL A 331 -23.60 10.11 -9.77
N PRO A 332 -23.31 8.82 -10.01
CA PRO A 332 -22.19 8.15 -9.37
C PRO A 332 -20.87 8.64 -9.98
N PHE A 333 -20.11 9.41 -9.21
CA PHE A 333 -18.80 9.93 -9.60
C PHE A 333 -17.66 9.11 -8.99
N TYR A 334 -16.58 8.97 -9.74
CA TYR A 334 -15.28 8.62 -9.21
C TYR A 334 -14.47 9.91 -9.06
N PHE A 335 -13.92 10.14 -7.87
CA PHE A 335 -13.11 11.31 -7.56
C PHE A 335 -11.63 10.92 -7.55
N VAL A 336 -10.79 11.69 -8.24
CA VAL A 336 -9.34 11.47 -8.28
C VAL A 336 -8.62 12.79 -8.06
N ARG A 337 -7.60 12.78 -7.19
CA ARG A 337 -6.69 13.91 -6.98
C ARG A 337 -5.25 13.48 -7.24
N LEU A 338 -4.65 14.05 -8.28
CA LEU A 338 -3.25 13.82 -8.65
C LEU A 338 -2.39 15.09 -8.54
N ASP A 339 -1.11 14.92 -8.24
CA ASP A 339 -0.10 15.98 -8.34
C ASP A 339 0.57 16.00 -9.73
N GLN A 340 1.47 16.97 -9.95
CA GLN A 340 2.19 17.11 -11.23
C GLN A 340 3.14 15.93 -11.52
N ALA A 341 3.52 15.15 -10.51
CA ALA A 341 4.36 13.97 -10.67
C ALA A 341 3.56 12.69 -10.98
N GLY A 342 2.22 12.79 -11.02
CA GLY A 342 1.33 11.66 -11.28
C GLY A 342 1.00 10.84 -10.03
N ASN A 343 1.35 11.31 -8.83
CA ASN A 343 0.97 10.62 -7.60
C ASN A 343 -0.53 10.82 -7.33
N ILE A 344 -1.28 9.72 -7.25
CA ILE A 344 -2.70 9.74 -6.88
C ILE A 344 -2.78 9.75 -5.36
N SER A 345 -3.40 10.81 -4.83
CA SER A 345 -3.50 11.05 -3.38
C SER A 345 -4.92 10.92 -2.82
N LYS A 346 -5.93 10.89 -3.68
CA LYS A 346 -7.33 10.57 -3.38
C LYS A 346 -7.98 9.91 -4.58
#